data_AF-A0A7J4EBS9-F1
#
_entry.id   AF-A0A7J4EBS9-F1
#
_cell.length_a   1.000
_cell.length_b   1.000
_cell.length_c   1.000
_cell.angle_alpha   90.00
_cell.angle_beta   90.00
_cell.angle_gamma   90.00
#
_symmetry.space_group_name_H-M   'P 1'
#
loop_
_entity.id
_entity.type
_entity.pdbx_description
1 polymer ?
#
loop_
_entity_poly.entity_id
_entity_poly.type
_entity_poly.pdbx_seq_one_letter_code
_entity_poly.pdbx_strand_id
1 'polypeptide(L)'
;NGANLNGAIVLDPFMGGGTTIVEALRLGCKVIGIDINPIAWFTTKKEIEAVDLSDLDNAFRNLEKTVGNYIKQYYRTKCPEGHDAEVMYFFWVKVAKCKSCGTKVRLFPNYELSRRDHINVVLCPRCLQIIETKGYNPKTKCHDCGEIFDPRKGISGRGIFRCSQCNTEQRILEAINENGGRLEVELHALEGYCRICGRFFKRVDSEDIALWEKTKSEYNDCKDKLLIPHQKIPTEGRSDPRPVNHGYTHFWHMFNERQLLCLSRLLEKILKIPDANIRELMLIAFSDCLDANNMFCKYEIQWHKISLFFGLHAYHPIERPTENNIWGTEYGRCTFIKCFEKVRRAKVYCKKPYERLLRSDNRRFSKHTDNECIEANIVQRFDELKRINRAALLRCDTAEDLSFIPDKSVDAVITDPPYFDNIQYSELADFFYVWLRIGLKNLYPWFNP
;
A
#
# COMPACT_ATOMS: atom_id res chain seq x y z
N ASN A 1 -34.34 -12.14 14.02
CA ASN A 1 -34.24 -10.85 14.74
C ASN A 1 -32.87 -10.84 15.39
N GLY A 2 -32.01 -9.89 15.05
CA GLY A 2 -30.65 -9.78 15.62
C GLY A 2 -30.70 -9.47 17.11
N ALA A 3 -29.58 -9.66 17.81
CA ALA A 3 -29.45 -9.15 19.17
C ALA A 3 -29.50 -7.61 19.14
N ASN A 4 -30.21 -7.00 20.08
CA ASN A 4 -30.26 -5.55 20.23
C ASN A 4 -29.76 -5.22 21.64
N LEU A 5 -28.63 -4.51 21.70
CA LEU A 5 -27.95 -4.11 22.92
C LEU A 5 -28.01 -2.58 23.10
N ASN A 6 -29.07 -1.95 22.58
CA ASN A 6 -29.31 -0.52 22.65
C ASN A 6 -29.06 0.03 24.06
N GLY A 7 -28.16 0.99 24.15
CA GLY A 7 -27.86 1.72 25.39
C GLY A 7 -26.76 1.09 26.25
N ALA A 8 -26.38 -0.17 26.01
CA ALA A 8 -25.24 -0.77 26.69
C ALA A 8 -23.93 -0.04 26.30
N ILE A 9 -23.01 0.08 27.25
CA ILE A 9 -21.69 0.70 27.06
C ILE A 9 -20.61 -0.38 27.08
N VAL A 10 -19.92 -0.54 25.96
CA VAL A 10 -18.81 -1.49 25.79
C VAL A 10 -17.48 -0.74 25.80
N LEU A 11 -16.54 -1.18 26.63
CA LEU A 11 -15.16 -0.70 26.64
C LEU A 11 -14.25 -1.70 25.93
N ASP A 12 -13.47 -1.21 24.97
CA ASP A 12 -12.30 -1.90 24.42
C ASP A 12 -11.02 -1.10 24.73
N PRO A 13 -10.20 -1.56 25.69
CA PRO A 13 -8.98 -0.87 26.09
C PRO A 13 -7.82 -1.06 25.09
N PHE A 14 -7.95 -1.94 24.09
CA PHE A 14 -6.94 -2.20 23.06
C PHE A 14 -7.61 -2.32 21.68
N MET A 15 -8.35 -1.27 21.30
CA MET A 15 -9.30 -1.35 20.18
C MET A 15 -8.66 -1.72 18.85
N GLY A 16 -7.36 -1.46 18.65
CA GLY A 16 -6.63 -1.81 17.44
C GLY A 16 -7.34 -1.34 16.18
N GLY A 17 -7.59 -2.28 15.27
CA GLY A 17 -8.32 -2.02 14.02
C GLY A 17 -9.83 -1.78 14.18
N GLY A 18 -10.37 -1.74 15.40
CA GLY A 18 -11.75 -1.33 15.65
C GLY A 18 -12.82 -2.42 15.55
N THR A 19 -12.47 -3.71 15.44
CA THR A 19 -13.44 -4.80 15.26
C THR A 19 -14.54 -4.79 16.33
N THR A 20 -14.16 -4.74 17.62
CA THR A 20 -15.09 -4.65 18.75
C THR A 20 -15.98 -3.41 18.66
N ILE A 21 -15.37 -2.27 18.33
CA ILE A 21 -16.04 -0.97 18.22
C ILE A 21 -17.13 -1.04 17.13
N VAL A 22 -16.79 -1.55 15.95
CA VAL A 22 -17.70 -1.70 14.81
C VAL A 22 -18.86 -2.64 15.13
N GLU A 23 -18.59 -3.83 15.66
CA GLU A 23 -19.65 -4.81 15.94
C GLU A 23 -20.54 -4.38 17.13
N ALA A 24 -19.98 -3.74 18.16
CA ALA A 24 -20.79 -3.22 19.26
C ALA A 24 -21.73 -2.09 18.79
N LEU A 25 -21.23 -1.16 17.97
CA LEU A 25 -22.07 -0.11 17.38
C LEU A 25 -23.18 -0.68 16.49
N ARG A 26 -22.85 -1.71 15.69
CA ARG A 26 -23.81 -2.44 14.85
C ARG A 26 -24.99 -2.99 15.67
N LEU A 27 -24.72 -3.51 16.87
CA LEU A 27 -25.72 -4.05 17.81
C LEU A 27 -26.45 -2.96 18.63
N GLY A 28 -26.14 -1.68 18.43
CA GLY A 28 -26.78 -0.55 19.11
C GLY A 28 -26.09 -0.07 20.38
N CYS A 29 -24.95 -0.65 20.74
CA CYS A 29 -24.17 -0.22 21.90
C CYS A 29 -23.61 1.20 21.71
N LYS A 30 -23.20 1.78 22.83
CA LYS A 30 -22.24 2.88 22.92
C LYS A 30 -20.87 2.27 23.19
N VAL A 31 -19.83 2.94 22.72
CA VAL A 31 -18.48 2.34 22.73
C VAL A 31 -17.44 3.31 23.29
N ILE A 32 -16.49 2.74 24.01
CA ILE A 32 -15.26 3.41 24.44
C ILE A 32 -14.12 2.59 23.86
N GLY A 33 -13.25 3.24 23.09
CA GLY A 33 -12.09 2.59 22.46
C GLY A 33 -10.81 3.32 22.81
N ILE A 34 -9.78 2.58 23.20
CA ILE A 34 -8.47 3.12 23.54
C ILE A 34 -7.42 2.38 22.74
N ASP A 35 -6.49 3.10 22.13
CA ASP A 35 -5.29 2.52 21.54
C ASP A 35 -4.14 3.52 21.63
N ILE A 36 -2.94 3.05 21.90
CA ILE A 36 -1.76 3.93 21.93
C ILE A 36 -1.31 4.33 20.52
N ASN A 37 -1.67 3.55 19.51
CA ASN A 37 -1.22 3.73 18.14
C ASN A 37 -2.11 4.76 17.39
N PRO A 38 -1.53 5.89 16.92
CA PRO A 38 -2.24 6.92 16.15
C PRO A 38 -2.96 6.41 14.91
N ILE A 39 -2.40 5.40 14.24
CA ILE A 39 -2.94 4.84 12.99
C ILE A 39 -4.16 3.97 13.27
N ALA A 40 -4.11 3.16 14.34
CA ALA A 40 -5.23 2.36 14.82
C ALA A 40 -6.41 3.27 15.18
N TRP A 41 -6.16 4.26 16.04
CA TRP A 41 -7.15 5.26 16.43
C TRP A 41 -7.77 5.99 15.23
N PHE A 42 -6.94 6.46 14.29
CA PHE A 42 -7.42 7.21 13.13
C PHE A 42 -8.27 6.33 12.21
N THR A 43 -7.87 5.07 12.02
CA THR A 43 -8.62 4.09 11.22
C THR A 43 -9.99 3.83 11.84
N THR A 44 -10.06 3.47 13.13
CA THR A 44 -11.32 3.19 13.82
C THR A 44 -12.25 4.41 13.85
N LYS A 45 -11.73 5.62 14.08
CA LYS A 45 -12.52 6.86 13.98
C LYS A 45 -13.19 6.99 12.60
N LYS A 46 -12.46 6.74 11.52
CA LYS A 46 -12.97 6.85 10.14
C LYS A 46 -13.92 5.73 9.74
N GLU A 47 -13.74 4.54 10.28
CA GLU A 47 -14.67 3.43 10.10
C GLU A 47 -16.08 3.82 10.56
N ILE A 48 -16.19 4.49 11.72
CA ILE A 48 -17.48 4.72 12.37
C ILE A 48 -18.08 6.11 12.12
N GLU A 49 -17.30 7.14 11.76
CA GLU A 49 -17.87 8.47 11.53
C GLU A 49 -18.80 8.52 10.31
N ALA A 50 -20.00 9.06 10.48
CA ALA A 50 -20.97 9.18 9.40
C ALA A 50 -20.45 10.08 8.28
N VAL A 51 -20.84 9.79 7.03
CA VAL A 51 -20.52 10.64 5.87
C VAL A 51 -21.66 10.64 4.86
N ASP A 52 -21.88 11.77 4.20
CA ASP A 52 -22.72 11.80 3.01
C ASP A 52 -21.99 11.14 1.82
N LEU A 53 -22.61 10.10 1.24
CA LEU A 53 -21.97 9.34 0.16
C LEU A 53 -21.90 10.12 -1.15
N SER A 54 -22.85 11.03 -1.40
CA SER A 54 -22.84 11.89 -2.58
C SER A 54 -21.68 12.89 -2.50
N ASP A 55 -21.48 13.50 -1.34
CA ASP A 55 -20.37 14.44 -1.13
C ASP A 55 -19.01 13.75 -1.22
N LEU A 56 -18.89 12.55 -0.65
CA LEU A 56 -17.69 11.72 -0.79
C LEU A 56 -17.40 11.39 -2.27
N ASP A 57 -18.43 10.99 -3.03
CA ASP A 57 -18.31 10.68 -4.45
C ASP A 57 -17.99 11.93 -5.29
N ASN A 58 -18.55 13.09 -4.93
CA ASN A 58 -18.27 14.38 -5.57
C ASN A 58 -16.80 14.78 -5.37
N ALA A 59 -16.28 14.66 -4.15
CA ALA A 59 -14.89 14.97 -3.84
C ALA A 59 -13.93 14.06 -4.61
N PHE A 60 -14.21 12.76 -4.70
CA PHE A 60 -13.41 11.83 -5.50
C PHE A 60 -13.41 12.20 -6.99
N ARG A 61 -14.58 12.49 -7.56
CA ARG A 61 -14.70 12.92 -8.96
C ARG A 61 -13.92 14.20 -9.24
N ASN A 62 -13.83 15.11 -8.27
CA ASN A 62 -13.00 16.31 -8.40
C ASN A 62 -11.50 15.99 -8.39
N LEU A 63 -11.05 15.10 -7.50
CA LEU A 63 -9.67 14.60 -7.51
C LEU A 63 -9.34 13.93 -8.85
N GLU A 64 -10.25 13.12 -9.39
CA GLU A 64 -10.05 12.45 -10.67
C GLU A 64 -9.85 13.43 -11.81
N LYS A 65 -10.73 14.43 -11.93
CA LYS A 65 -10.67 15.45 -12.98
C LYS A 65 -9.42 16.33 -12.89
N THR A 66 -8.85 16.46 -11.69
CA THR A 66 -7.68 17.31 -11.43
C THR A 66 -6.40 16.48 -11.32
N VAL A 67 -6.05 16.04 -10.13
CA VAL A 67 -4.78 15.34 -9.86
C VAL A 67 -4.72 13.96 -10.47
N GLY A 68 -5.87 13.27 -10.61
CA GLY A 68 -5.92 11.98 -11.27
C GLY A 68 -5.48 12.06 -12.72
N ASN A 69 -5.99 13.03 -13.48
CA ASN A 69 -5.54 13.28 -14.85
C ASN A 69 -4.06 13.66 -14.94
N TYR A 70 -3.56 14.47 -14.01
CA TYR A 70 -2.13 14.79 -13.91
C TYR A 70 -1.28 13.54 -13.66
N ILE A 71 -1.67 12.67 -12.72
CA ILE A 71 -0.92 11.44 -12.42
C ILE A 71 -0.95 10.47 -13.60
N LYS A 72 -2.13 10.27 -14.22
CA LYS A 72 -2.32 9.36 -15.35
C LYS A 72 -1.39 9.66 -16.54
N GLN A 73 -0.87 10.88 -16.68
CA GLN A 73 0.05 11.21 -17.77
C GLN A 73 1.41 10.50 -17.66
N TYR A 74 1.84 10.15 -16.44
CA TYR A 74 3.13 9.49 -16.17
C TYR A 74 3.06 7.95 -16.22
N TYR A 75 1.87 7.42 -16.52
CA TYR A 75 1.59 5.98 -16.62
C TYR A 75 0.96 5.65 -17.98
N ARG A 76 1.57 6.14 -19.06
CA ARG A 76 1.15 5.90 -20.45
C ARG A 76 2.26 5.24 -21.24
N THR A 77 1.86 4.52 -22.27
CA THR A 77 2.75 3.82 -23.21
C THR A 77 2.02 3.57 -24.52
N LYS A 78 2.75 3.12 -25.55
CA LYS A 78 2.16 2.36 -26.66
C LYS A 78 2.11 0.87 -26.37
N CYS A 79 1.07 0.17 -26.82
CA CYS A 79 1.06 -1.29 -26.83
C CYS A 79 1.92 -1.83 -28.00
N PRO A 80 2.21 -3.15 -28.06
CA PRO A 80 3.02 -3.73 -29.15
C PRO A 80 2.46 -3.47 -30.56
N GLU A 81 1.15 -3.28 -30.68
CA GLU A 81 0.46 -2.93 -31.94
C GLU A 81 0.44 -1.41 -32.23
N GLY A 82 1.05 -0.58 -31.38
CA GLY A 82 1.16 0.87 -31.58
C GLY A 82 -0.01 1.72 -31.05
N HIS A 83 -1.04 1.12 -30.44
CA HIS A 83 -2.16 1.85 -29.83
C HIS A 83 -1.76 2.53 -28.51
N ASP A 84 -2.41 3.63 -28.16
CA ASP A 84 -2.29 4.23 -26.83
C ASP A 84 -2.79 3.28 -25.75
N ALA A 85 -2.00 3.14 -24.69
CA ALA A 85 -2.26 2.25 -23.58
C ALA A 85 -1.84 2.85 -22.24
N GLU A 86 -2.39 2.29 -21.17
CA GLU A 86 -2.09 2.68 -19.80
C GLU A 86 -1.15 1.65 -19.18
N VAL A 87 -0.16 2.10 -18.42
CA VAL A 87 0.74 1.20 -17.69
C VAL A 87 0.11 0.83 -16.36
N MET A 88 0.01 -0.46 -16.09
CA MET A 88 -0.42 -1.01 -14.81
C MET A 88 0.74 -1.12 -13.84
N TYR A 89 1.86 -1.69 -14.31
CA TYR A 89 3.05 -1.93 -13.51
C TYR A 89 4.33 -1.67 -14.32
N PHE A 90 5.31 -1.02 -13.69
CA PHE A 90 6.68 -0.94 -14.20
C PHE A 90 7.56 -1.94 -13.43
N PHE A 91 8.43 -2.65 -14.14
CA PHE A 91 9.34 -3.64 -13.57
C PHE A 91 10.77 -3.11 -13.51
N TRP A 92 11.33 -3.14 -12.32
CA TRP A 92 12.65 -2.63 -12.00
C TRP A 92 13.56 -3.76 -11.49
N VAL A 93 14.87 -3.58 -11.63
CA VAL A 93 15.87 -4.49 -11.06
C VAL A 93 16.96 -3.70 -10.35
N LYS A 94 17.37 -4.15 -9.17
CA LYS A 94 18.53 -3.57 -8.48
C LYS A 94 19.82 -3.89 -9.25
N VAL A 95 20.76 -2.95 -9.24
CA VAL A 95 22.04 -3.05 -9.94
C VAL A 95 23.18 -2.90 -8.95
N ALA A 96 24.09 -3.88 -8.92
CA ALA A 96 25.30 -3.85 -8.11
C ALA A 96 26.54 -3.72 -9.00
N LYS A 97 27.60 -3.09 -8.51
CA LYS A 97 28.91 -3.11 -9.17
C LYS A 97 29.68 -4.35 -8.72
N CYS A 98 30.27 -5.10 -9.64
CA CYS A 98 31.13 -6.22 -9.29
C CYS A 98 32.46 -5.70 -8.71
N LYS A 99 32.84 -6.16 -7.52
CA LYS A 99 34.10 -5.80 -6.83
C LYS A 99 35.36 -6.27 -7.56
N SER A 100 35.25 -7.31 -8.39
CA SER A 100 36.36 -7.88 -9.14
C SER A 100 36.61 -7.18 -10.49
N CYS A 101 35.60 -7.12 -11.36
CA CYS A 101 35.76 -6.59 -12.73
C CYS A 101 35.07 -5.23 -12.96
N GLY A 102 34.40 -4.66 -11.97
CA GLY A 102 33.73 -3.36 -12.06
C GLY A 102 32.44 -3.34 -12.90
N THR A 103 32.06 -4.44 -13.56
CA THR A 103 30.84 -4.51 -14.37
C THR A 103 29.58 -4.29 -13.53
N LYS A 104 28.59 -3.56 -14.08
CA LYS A 104 27.24 -3.46 -13.52
C LYS A 104 26.47 -4.77 -13.69
N VAL A 105 25.93 -5.29 -12.59
CA VAL A 105 25.25 -6.59 -12.51
C VAL A 105 23.81 -6.38 -12.09
N ARG A 106 22.85 -6.71 -12.96
CA ARG A 106 21.42 -6.66 -12.68
C ARG A 106 21.01 -7.87 -11.85
N LEU A 107 20.52 -7.65 -10.63
CA LEU A 107 20.30 -8.70 -9.64
C LEU A 107 19.00 -9.49 -9.90
N PHE A 108 18.85 -10.10 -11.07
CA PHE A 108 17.68 -10.92 -11.40
C PHE A 108 17.68 -12.25 -10.61
N PRO A 109 16.67 -12.52 -9.76
CA PRO A 109 16.55 -13.81 -9.08
C PRO A 109 16.02 -14.92 -10.01
N ASN A 110 15.29 -14.50 -11.04
CA ASN A 110 14.84 -15.28 -12.18
C ASN A 110 14.41 -14.30 -13.29
N TYR A 111 14.07 -14.84 -14.44
CA TYR A 111 13.68 -14.10 -15.63
C TYR A 111 12.21 -14.31 -16.00
N GLU A 112 11.36 -14.77 -15.07
CA GLU A 112 9.93 -14.93 -15.31
C GLU A 112 9.16 -13.70 -14.82
N LEU A 113 8.30 -13.15 -15.68
CA LEU A 113 7.39 -12.05 -15.37
C LEU A 113 5.96 -12.52 -15.11
N SER A 114 5.51 -13.58 -15.78
CA SER A 114 4.14 -14.07 -15.66
C SER A 114 4.04 -15.55 -16.02
N ARG A 115 3.12 -16.27 -15.37
CA ARG A 115 2.74 -17.66 -15.69
C ARG A 115 1.22 -17.79 -15.57
N ARG A 116 0.50 -17.89 -16.68
CA ARG A 116 -0.97 -18.04 -16.69
C ARG A 116 -1.46 -18.68 -17.97
N ASP A 117 -2.51 -19.49 -17.87
CA ASP A 117 -3.19 -20.12 -19.02
C ASP A 117 -2.21 -20.82 -19.97
N HIS A 118 -1.22 -21.54 -19.39
CA HIS A 118 -0.13 -22.22 -20.10
C HIS A 118 0.82 -21.32 -20.91
N ILE A 119 0.70 -20.00 -20.78
CA ILE A 119 1.62 -19.01 -21.34
C ILE A 119 2.52 -18.49 -20.22
N ASN A 120 3.83 -18.55 -20.45
CA ASN A 120 4.80 -17.88 -19.62
C ASN A 120 5.33 -16.66 -20.35
N VAL A 121 5.47 -15.56 -19.62
CA VAL A 121 6.14 -14.36 -20.10
C VAL A 121 7.50 -14.27 -19.41
N VAL A 122 8.56 -14.24 -20.19
CA VAL A 122 9.95 -14.26 -19.70
C VAL A 122 10.77 -13.13 -20.31
N LEU A 123 11.86 -12.79 -19.63
CA LEU A 123 12.77 -11.70 -19.96
C LEU A 123 14.11 -12.26 -20.43
N CYS A 124 14.64 -11.80 -21.56
CA CYS A 124 16.00 -12.16 -21.95
C CYS A 124 17.04 -11.55 -20.99
N PRO A 125 17.99 -12.32 -20.43
CA PRO A 125 19.00 -11.80 -19.50
C PRO A 125 19.99 -10.81 -20.15
N ARG A 126 20.14 -10.88 -21.48
CA ARG A 126 21.12 -10.10 -22.24
C ARG A 126 20.53 -8.79 -22.76
N CYS A 127 19.49 -8.87 -23.61
CA CYS A 127 18.89 -7.71 -24.26
C CYS A 127 17.57 -7.24 -23.63
N LEU A 128 17.12 -7.87 -22.54
CA LEU A 128 15.87 -7.54 -21.84
C LEU A 128 14.60 -7.70 -22.69
N GLN A 129 14.68 -8.38 -23.83
CA GLN A 129 13.51 -8.63 -24.68
C GLN A 129 12.49 -9.51 -23.96
N ILE A 130 11.21 -9.17 -24.11
CA ILE A 130 10.10 -9.95 -23.58
C ILE A 130 9.73 -11.05 -24.58
N ILE A 131 9.58 -12.27 -24.06
CA ILE A 131 9.34 -13.48 -24.84
C ILE A 131 8.17 -14.22 -24.21
N GLU A 132 7.20 -14.60 -25.03
CA GLU A 132 6.13 -15.51 -24.62
C GLU A 132 6.49 -16.95 -25.01
N THR A 133 6.30 -17.88 -24.08
CA THR A 133 6.51 -19.31 -24.31
C THR A 133 5.29 -20.12 -23.90
N LYS A 134 5.02 -21.21 -24.65
CA LYS A 134 4.02 -22.21 -24.25
C LYS A 134 4.60 -23.06 -23.11
N GLY A 135 4.36 -22.63 -21.88
CA GLY A 135 4.87 -23.26 -20.67
C GLY A 135 6.35 -23.01 -20.40
N TYR A 136 6.90 -23.77 -19.46
CA TYR A 136 8.29 -23.66 -19.04
C TYR A 136 9.23 -24.32 -20.05
N ASN A 137 10.28 -23.60 -20.46
CA ASN A 137 11.34 -24.11 -21.32
C ASN A 137 12.72 -23.72 -20.75
N PRO A 138 13.54 -24.67 -20.27
CA PRO A 138 14.89 -24.39 -19.73
C PRO A 138 15.91 -23.98 -20.79
N LYS A 139 15.56 -24.05 -22.08
CA LYS A 139 16.38 -23.64 -23.23
C LYS A 139 15.64 -22.57 -24.03
N THR A 140 15.08 -21.57 -23.36
CA THR A 140 14.41 -20.46 -24.04
C THR A 140 15.42 -19.68 -24.87
N LYS A 141 15.15 -19.52 -26.16
CA LYS A 141 16.00 -18.76 -27.09
C LYS A 141 15.39 -17.37 -27.34
N CYS A 142 16.17 -16.32 -27.13
CA CYS A 142 15.78 -14.97 -27.48
C CYS A 142 15.79 -14.78 -29.00
N HIS A 143 14.68 -14.28 -29.56
CA HIS A 143 14.57 -13.99 -30.99
C HIS A 143 15.39 -12.76 -31.42
N ASP A 144 15.60 -11.78 -30.54
CA ASP A 144 16.38 -10.57 -30.85
C ASP A 144 17.89 -10.81 -30.86
N CYS A 145 18.45 -11.43 -29.80
CA CYS A 145 19.90 -11.52 -29.61
C CYS A 145 20.47 -12.95 -29.65
N GLY A 146 19.61 -13.96 -29.81
CA GLY A 146 20.00 -15.37 -29.91
C GLY A 146 20.37 -16.05 -28.59
N GLU A 147 20.37 -15.33 -27.47
CA GLU A 147 20.70 -15.86 -26.13
C GLU A 147 19.84 -17.08 -25.76
N ILE A 148 20.47 -18.15 -25.26
CA ILE A 148 19.76 -19.35 -24.77
C ILE A 148 19.92 -19.41 -23.25
N PHE A 149 18.80 -19.41 -22.53
CA PHE A 149 18.81 -19.33 -21.07
C PHE A 149 17.66 -20.13 -20.46
N ASP A 150 17.81 -20.43 -19.17
CA ASP A 150 16.76 -21.00 -18.33
C ASP A 150 16.06 -19.85 -17.57
N PRO A 151 14.77 -19.59 -17.84
CA PRO A 151 14.04 -18.49 -17.20
C PRO A 151 13.99 -18.58 -15.66
N ARG A 152 14.20 -19.76 -15.07
CA ARG A 152 14.15 -19.97 -13.62
C ARG A 152 15.51 -19.82 -12.94
N LYS A 153 16.60 -19.72 -13.70
CA LYS A 153 17.96 -19.59 -13.17
C LYS A 153 18.45 -18.15 -13.28
N GLY A 154 18.13 -17.35 -12.28
CA GLY A 154 18.72 -16.01 -12.13
C GLY A 154 20.16 -16.05 -11.63
N ILE A 155 20.71 -14.86 -11.41
CA ILE A 155 22.08 -14.66 -10.91
C ILE A 155 22.14 -14.14 -9.47
N SER A 156 20.99 -13.84 -8.86
CA SER A 156 20.88 -13.43 -7.46
C SER A 156 19.93 -14.34 -6.67
N GLY A 157 20.13 -14.42 -5.36
CA GLY A 157 19.24 -15.13 -4.45
C GLY A 157 19.90 -15.39 -3.11
N ARG A 158 19.11 -15.52 -2.04
CA ARG A 158 19.60 -15.80 -0.68
C ARG A 158 20.70 -14.82 -0.22
N GLY A 159 20.57 -13.54 -0.59
CA GLY A 159 21.52 -12.49 -0.18
C GLY A 159 22.86 -12.48 -0.91
N ILE A 160 23.04 -13.29 -1.96
CA ILE A 160 24.24 -13.32 -2.81
C ILE A 160 23.90 -13.07 -4.28
N PHE A 161 24.90 -12.68 -5.06
CA PHE A 161 24.81 -12.61 -6.51
C PHE A 161 26.12 -13.02 -7.19
N ARG A 162 26.03 -13.47 -8.45
CA ARG A 162 27.16 -13.87 -9.28
C ARG A 162 27.32 -12.94 -10.47
N CYS A 163 28.53 -12.43 -10.68
CA CYS A 163 28.82 -11.59 -11.84
C CYS A 163 28.74 -12.40 -13.15
N SER A 164 28.02 -11.91 -14.15
CA SER A 164 27.87 -12.57 -15.45
C SER A 164 29.12 -12.51 -16.34
N GLN A 165 30.12 -11.70 -16.00
CA GLN A 165 31.35 -11.53 -16.80
C GLN A 165 32.53 -12.33 -16.23
N CYS A 166 32.81 -12.19 -14.94
CA CYS A 166 33.96 -12.83 -14.30
C CYS A 166 33.58 -13.97 -13.33
N ASN A 167 32.29 -14.31 -13.21
CA ASN A 167 31.76 -15.33 -12.31
C ASN A 167 32.04 -15.11 -10.81
N THR A 168 32.56 -13.95 -10.41
CA THR A 168 32.79 -13.62 -8.99
C THR A 168 31.47 -13.60 -8.23
N GLU A 169 31.41 -14.36 -7.14
CA GLU A 169 30.28 -14.42 -6.21
C GLU A 169 30.48 -13.42 -5.06
N GLN A 170 29.41 -12.69 -4.71
CA GLN A 170 29.45 -11.57 -3.76
C GLN A 170 28.17 -11.52 -2.93
N ARG A 171 28.27 -11.01 -1.70
CA ARG A 171 27.10 -10.72 -0.87
C ARG A 171 26.48 -9.39 -1.29
N ILE A 172 25.15 -9.35 -1.34
CA ILE A 172 24.41 -8.13 -1.67
C ILE A 172 24.69 -7.01 -0.65
N LEU A 173 24.79 -7.36 0.64
CA LEU A 173 25.12 -6.39 1.70
C LEU A 173 26.54 -5.80 1.57
N GLU A 174 27.52 -6.59 1.11
CA GLU A 174 28.86 -6.07 0.82
C GLU A 174 28.80 -5.04 -0.32
N ALA A 175 28.10 -5.37 -1.41
CA ALA A 175 27.94 -4.45 -2.53
C ALA A 175 27.21 -3.15 -2.15
N ILE A 176 26.25 -3.22 -1.22
CA ILE A 176 25.57 -2.02 -0.67
C ILE A 176 26.55 -1.16 0.12
N ASN A 177 27.36 -1.77 0.99
CA ASN A 177 28.37 -1.06 1.78
C ASN A 177 29.43 -0.40 0.89
N GLU A 178 29.95 -1.12 -0.10
CA GLU A 178 30.92 -0.59 -1.08
C GLU A 178 30.32 0.52 -1.95
N ASN A 179 29.02 0.47 -2.23
CA ASN A 179 28.30 1.53 -2.94
C ASN A 179 28.06 2.79 -2.08
N GLY A 180 28.30 2.73 -0.76
CA GLY A 180 28.05 3.82 0.16
C GLY A 180 26.56 4.12 0.39
N GLY A 181 25.66 3.17 0.07
CA GLY A 181 24.22 3.36 0.18
C GLY A 181 23.41 2.40 -0.69
N ARG A 182 22.11 2.71 -0.84
CA ARG A 182 21.14 1.90 -1.61
C ARG A 182 21.67 1.60 -3.01
N LEU A 183 21.50 0.37 -3.47
CA LEU A 183 21.79 0.01 -4.85
C LEU A 183 20.90 0.80 -5.83
N GLU A 184 21.45 1.16 -6.98
CA GLU A 184 20.71 1.73 -8.10
C GLU A 184 19.63 0.74 -8.58
N VAL A 185 18.58 1.27 -9.22
CA VAL A 185 17.54 0.47 -9.88
C VAL A 185 17.46 0.83 -11.36
N GLU A 186 17.17 -0.15 -12.20
CA GLU A 186 17.03 0.00 -13.65
C GLU A 186 15.64 -0.45 -14.09
N LEU A 187 14.93 0.41 -14.83
CA LEU A 187 13.65 0.11 -15.45
C LEU A 187 13.88 -0.77 -16.68
N HIS A 188 13.23 -1.93 -16.75
CA HIS A 188 13.51 -2.89 -17.83
C HIS A 188 12.28 -3.40 -18.58
N ALA A 189 11.10 -3.38 -17.97
CA ALA A 189 9.87 -3.85 -18.62
C ALA A 189 8.65 -3.19 -17.99
N LEU A 190 7.50 -3.39 -18.62
CA LEU A 190 6.21 -2.97 -18.08
C LEU A 190 5.10 -3.98 -18.42
N GLU A 191 4.04 -3.94 -17.63
CA GLU A 191 2.75 -4.51 -17.95
C GLU A 191 1.74 -3.37 -18.18
N GLY A 192 1.06 -3.41 -19.32
CA GLY A 192 0.08 -2.40 -19.70
C GLY A 192 -1.28 -3.00 -20.04
N TYR A 193 -2.27 -2.11 -20.14
CA TYR A 193 -3.61 -2.41 -20.63
C TYR A 193 -3.95 -1.48 -21.80
N CYS A 194 -4.23 -2.10 -22.95
CA CYS A 194 -4.77 -1.45 -24.13
C CYS A 194 -6.26 -1.73 -24.22
N ARG A 195 -7.08 -0.72 -24.45
CA ARG A 195 -8.53 -0.88 -24.58
C ARG A 195 -8.94 -1.72 -25.80
N ILE A 196 -8.08 -1.81 -26.80
CA ILE A 196 -8.29 -2.56 -28.04
C ILE A 196 -7.69 -3.97 -27.91
N CYS A 197 -6.43 -4.07 -27.47
CA CYS A 197 -5.67 -5.32 -27.49
C CYS A 197 -5.70 -6.11 -26.16
N GLY A 198 -6.16 -5.51 -25.07
CA GLY A 198 -6.13 -6.11 -23.73
C GLY A 198 -4.80 -5.92 -23.00
N ARG A 199 -4.50 -6.83 -22.05
CA ARG A 199 -3.27 -6.80 -21.25
C ARG A 199 -2.07 -7.26 -22.08
N PHE A 200 -0.92 -6.63 -21.87
CA PHE A 200 0.32 -6.99 -22.55
C PHE A 200 1.54 -6.73 -21.66
N PHE A 201 2.65 -7.40 -21.99
CA PHE A 201 3.96 -7.13 -21.44
C PHE A 201 4.87 -6.63 -22.55
N LYS A 202 5.75 -5.67 -22.26
CA LYS A 202 6.84 -5.31 -23.18
C LYS A 202 8.10 -4.88 -22.44
N ARG A 203 9.22 -4.96 -23.15
CA ARG A 203 10.45 -4.27 -22.77
C ARG A 203 10.18 -2.78 -22.87
N VAL A 204 10.72 -1.99 -21.95
CA VAL A 204 10.61 -0.54 -22.09
C VAL A 204 11.34 -0.04 -23.34
N ASP A 205 10.73 0.90 -24.05
CA ASP A 205 11.29 1.52 -25.25
C ASP A 205 11.77 2.96 -24.98
N SER A 206 12.26 3.64 -26.01
CA SER A 206 12.75 5.01 -25.89
C SER A 206 11.68 6.01 -25.43
N GLU A 207 10.40 5.79 -25.75
CA GLU A 207 9.31 6.68 -25.31
C GLU A 207 9.04 6.49 -23.82
N ASP A 208 9.03 5.24 -23.34
CA ASP A 208 8.87 4.95 -21.90
C ASP A 208 10.02 5.54 -21.07
N ILE A 209 11.26 5.40 -21.56
CA ILE A 209 12.45 5.96 -20.92
C ILE A 209 12.40 7.49 -20.94
N ALA A 210 12.00 8.11 -22.05
CA ALA A 210 11.85 9.56 -22.13
C ALA A 210 10.79 10.09 -21.15
N LEU A 211 9.67 9.37 -20.99
CA LEU A 211 8.65 9.72 -20.00
C LEU A 211 9.17 9.60 -18.57
N TRP A 212 9.94 8.55 -18.27
CA TRP A 212 10.60 8.39 -16.98
C TRP A 212 11.57 9.54 -16.68
N GLU A 213 12.47 9.87 -17.61
CA GLU A 213 13.45 10.95 -17.42
C GLU A 213 12.78 12.32 -17.29
N LYS A 214 11.70 12.59 -18.06
CA LYS A 214 10.87 13.80 -17.88
C LYS A 214 10.31 13.87 -16.45
N THR A 215 9.75 12.77 -15.95
CA THR A 215 9.18 12.71 -14.60
C THR A 215 10.25 12.95 -13.53
N LYS A 216 11.42 12.35 -13.72
CA LYS A 216 12.57 12.53 -12.83
C LYS A 216 13.09 13.97 -12.82
N SER A 217 13.14 14.62 -13.99
CA SER A 217 13.47 16.04 -14.09
C SER A 217 12.48 16.89 -13.30
N GLU A 218 11.18 16.70 -13.51
CA GLU A 218 10.14 17.45 -12.81
C GLU A 218 10.17 17.23 -11.30
N TYR A 219 10.42 15.99 -10.86
CA TYR A 219 10.69 15.69 -9.45
C TYR A 219 11.87 16.52 -8.93
N ASN A 220 13.01 16.51 -9.62
CA ASN A 220 14.21 17.25 -9.19
C ASN A 220 13.97 18.76 -9.11
N ASP A 221 13.18 19.33 -10.03
CA ASP A 221 12.85 20.75 -10.07
C ASP A 221 11.98 21.20 -8.89
N CYS A 222 11.23 20.29 -8.27
CA CYS A 222 10.30 20.63 -7.19
C CYS A 222 10.44 19.82 -5.90
N LYS A 223 11.45 18.95 -5.78
CA LYS A 223 11.63 18.01 -4.65
C LYS A 223 11.56 18.68 -3.28
N ASP A 224 12.12 19.88 -3.13
CA ASP A 224 12.16 20.61 -1.85
C ASP A 224 10.79 21.18 -1.44
N LYS A 225 9.82 21.18 -2.36
CA LYS A 225 8.44 21.64 -2.17
C LYS A 225 7.44 20.48 -2.07
N LEU A 226 7.90 19.24 -2.29
CA LEU A 226 7.02 18.08 -2.25
C LEU A 226 6.62 17.75 -0.81
N LEU A 227 5.38 17.32 -0.64
CA LEU A 227 4.84 16.79 0.60
C LEU A 227 5.27 15.33 0.75
N ILE A 228 6.50 15.11 1.18
CA ILE A 228 7.08 13.77 1.40
C ILE A 228 7.63 13.62 2.82
N PRO A 229 7.69 12.40 3.38
CA PRO A 229 8.16 12.19 4.74
C PRO A 229 9.69 12.24 4.80
N HIS A 230 10.25 13.31 5.39
CA HIS A 230 11.70 13.46 5.63
C HIS A 230 12.19 12.80 6.93
N GLN A 231 11.34 12.06 7.64
CA GLN A 231 11.71 11.37 8.86
C GLN A 231 12.73 10.26 8.59
N LYS A 232 13.80 10.22 9.40
CA LYS A 232 14.75 9.10 9.43
C LYS A 232 14.04 7.85 9.92
N ILE A 233 14.44 6.71 9.38
CA ILE A 233 13.98 5.42 9.90
C ILE A 233 14.61 5.22 11.28
N PRO A 234 13.82 5.04 12.35
CA PRO A 234 14.37 4.81 13.69
C PRO A 234 15.22 3.53 13.71
N THR A 235 16.38 3.59 14.35
CA THR A 235 17.26 2.43 14.58
C THR A 235 17.25 1.97 16.03
N GLU A 236 17.02 2.89 16.96
CA GLU A 236 16.90 2.58 18.39
C GLU A 236 15.53 1.95 18.66
N GLY A 237 15.50 0.88 19.46
CA GLY A 237 14.27 0.16 19.80
C GLY A 237 13.63 -0.62 18.64
N ARG A 238 14.19 -0.53 17.43
CA ARG A 238 13.70 -1.23 16.24
C ARG A 238 14.29 -2.63 16.15
N SER A 239 13.44 -3.60 15.84
CA SER A 239 13.79 -5.01 15.75
C SER A 239 13.99 -5.50 14.32
N ASP A 240 13.52 -4.79 13.29
CA ASP A 240 13.88 -5.02 11.89
C ASP A 240 14.99 -4.07 11.36
N PRO A 241 16.26 -4.52 11.28
CA PRO A 241 17.36 -3.69 10.78
C PRO A 241 17.47 -3.66 9.25
N ARG A 242 16.67 -4.46 8.52
CA ARG A 242 16.85 -4.67 7.07
C ARG A 242 16.77 -3.38 6.24
N PRO A 243 15.86 -2.42 6.49
CA PRO A 243 15.85 -1.16 5.73
C PRO A 243 17.20 -0.45 5.77
N VAL A 244 17.73 -0.21 6.97
CA VAL A 244 18.96 0.57 7.16
C VAL A 244 20.18 -0.20 6.67
N ASN A 245 20.23 -1.51 6.92
CA ASN A 245 21.27 -2.40 6.38
C ASN A 245 21.32 -2.40 4.84
N HIS A 246 20.18 -2.13 4.19
CA HIS A 246 20.11 -1.98 2.74
C HIS A 246 20.23 -0.53 2.24
N GLY A 247 20.66 0.41 3.10
CA GLY A 247 20.90 1.81 2.76
C GLY A 247 19.66 2.71 2.82
N TYR A 248 18.50 2.19 3.18
CA TYR A 248 17.28 3.00 3.35
C TYR A 248 17.33 3.69 4.72
N THR A 249 17.77 4.94 4.76
CA THR A 249 17.88 5.74 6.00
C THR A 249 16.67 6.63 6.28
N HIS A 250 15.81 6.86 5.30
CA HIS A 250 14.58 7.66 5.42
C HIS A 250 13.41 6.94 4.75
N PHE A 251 12.18 7.15 5.22
CA PHE A 251 11.00 6.49 4.64
C PHE A 251 10.78 6.83 3.16
N TRP A 252 11.05 8.07 2.75
CA TRP A 252 10.94 8.47 1.34
C TRP A 252 11.92 7.73 0.41
N HIS A 253 13.00 7.13 0.94
CA HIS A 253 13.91 6.29 0.13
C HIS A 253 13.25 5.01 -0.41
N MET A 254 12.09 4.63 0.13
CA MET A 254 11.35 3.43 -0.28
C MET A 254 10.53 3.64 -1.55
N PHE A 255 10.55 4.84 -2.12
CA PHE A 255 9.80 5.23 -3.31
C PHE A 255 10.76 5.70 -4.40
N ASN A 256 10.35 5.60 -5.65
CA ASN A 256 11.06 6.25 -6.76
C ASN A 256 10.53 7.68 -7.00
N GLU A 257 11.20 8.42 -7.86
CA GLU A 257 10.93 9.84 -8.13
C GLU A 257 9.53 10.07 -8.71
N ARG A 258 9.07 9.20 -9.63
CA ARG A 258 7.70 9.24 -10.17
C ARG A 258 6.67 9.04 -9.08
N GLN A 259 6.89 8.07 -8.19
CA GLN A 259 5.99 7.80 -7.08
C GLN A 259 5.92 8.98 -6.10
N LEU A 260 7.07 9.54 -5.70
CA LEU A 260 7.13 10.67 -4.79
C LEU A 260 6.44 11.91 -5.36
N LEU A 261 6.67 12.23 -6.64
CA LEU A 261 6.00 13.34 -7.31
C LEU A 261 4.48 13.15 -7.31
N CYS A 262 4.01 11.98 -7.77
CA CYS A 262 2.58 11.70 -7.90
C CYS A 262 1.87 11.62 -6.54
N LEU A 263 2.44 10.94 -5.55
CA LEU A 263 1.88 10.84 -4.20
C LEU A 263 1.85 12.21 -3.51
N SER A 264 2.90 13.01 -3.63
CA SER A 264 2.93 14.37 -3.08
C SER A 264 1.82 15.24 -3.68
N ARG A 265 1.63 15.22 -5.00
CA ARG A 265 0.58 16.00 -5.68
C ARG A 265 -0.82 15.53 -5.28
N LEU A 266 -1.02 14.22 -5.15
CA LEU A 266 -2.26 13.64 -4.65
C LEU A 266 -2.55 14.12 -3.23
N LEU A 267 -1.58 14.00 -2.33
CA LEU A 267 -1.70 14.45 -0.95
C LEU A 267 -2.01 15.95 -0.88
N GLU A 268 -1.30 16.79 -1.64
CA GLU A 268 -1.55 18.23 -1.71
C GLU A 268 -3.01 18.55 -2.05
N LYS A 269 -3.60 17.81 -2.99
CA LYS A 269 -4.98 18.01 -3.45
C LYS A 269 -6.01 17.44 -2.47
N ILE A 270 -5.69 16.33 -1.81
CA ILE A 270 -6.49 15.82 -0.69
C ILE A 270 -6.53 16.83 0.45
N LEU A 271 -5.40 17.42 0.83
CA LEU A 271 -5.33 18.38 1.93
C LEU A 271 -6.10 19.69 1.65
N LYS A 272 -6.35 20.01 0.38
CA LYS A 272 -7.16 21.15 -0.06
C LYS A 272 -8.67 20.87 -0.05
N ILE A 273 -9.12 19.66 0.27
CA ILE A 273 -10.56 19.36 0.42
C ILE A 273 -11.09 20.14 1.64
N PRO A 274 -12.14 20.98 1.49
CA PRO A 274 -12.64 21.82 2.58
C PRO A 274 -13.26 21.02 3.73
N ASP A 275 -14.11 20.04 3.41
CA ASP A 275 -14.75 19.18 4.40
C ASP A 275 -13.71 18.29 5.09
N ALA A 276 -13.56 18.45 6.40
CA ALA A 276 -12.53 17.76 7.17
C ALA A 276 -12.76 16.24 7.21
N ASN A 277 -14.00 15.78 7.28
CA ASN A 277 -14.30 14.36 7.36
C ASN A 277 -14.03 13.65 6.02
N ILE A 278 -14.46 14.26 4.91
CA ILE A 278 -14.18 13.77 3.55
C ILE A 278 -12.67 13.80 3.28
N ARG A 279 -11.97 14.87 3.68
CA ARG A 279 -10.51 14.95 3.58
C ARG A 279 -9.83 13.80 4.31
N GLU A 280 -10.24 13.51 5.53
CA GLU A 280 -9.67 12.39 6.32
C GLU A 280 -10.01 11.02 5.73
N LEU A 281 -11.21 10.82 5.17
CA LEU A 281 -11.56 9.58 4.45
C LEU A 281 -10.70 9.40 3.18
N MET A 282 -10.36 10.48 2.47
CA MET A 282 -9.41 10.44 1.37
C MET A 282 -7.99 10.15 1.85
N LEU A 283 -7.60 10.62 3.04
CA LEU A 283 -6.32 10.26 3.67
C LEU A 283 -6.26 8.77 4.04
N ILE A 284 -7.37 8.14 4.46
CA ILE A 284 -7.43 6.68 4.64
C ILE A 284 -7.17 5.96 3.30
N ALA A 285 -7.86 6.38 2.23
CA ALA A 285 -7.64 5.79 0.90
C ALA A 285 -6.20 6.00 0.40
N PHE A 286 -5.62 7.17 0.66
CA PHE A 286 -4.22 7.47 0.37
C PHE A 286 -3.26 6.58 1.16
N SER A 287 -3.47 6.44 2.48
CA SER A 287 -2.63 5.62 3.34
C SER A 287 -2.66 4.15 2.92
N ASP A 288 -3.84 3.60 2.65
CA ASP A 288 -4.01 2.20 2.22
C ASP A 288 -3.26 1.93 0.90
N CYS A 289 -3.25 2.90 -0.04
CA CYS A 289 -2.59 2.69 -1.33
C CYS A 289 -1.05 2.68 -1.23
N LEU A 290 -0.45 3.28 -0.20
CA LEU A 290 1.01 3.29 -0.01
C LEU A 290 1.61 1.87 0.09
N ASP A 291 0.85 0.92 0.64
CA ASP A 291 1.28 -0.48 0.82
C ASP A 291 1.56 -1.20 -0.51
N ALA A 292 0.99 -0.73 -1.62
CA ALA A 292 1.27 -1.24 -2.96
C ALA A 292 1.95 -0.23 -3.89
N ASN A 293 2.29 0.97 -3.40
CA ASN A 293 2.86 2.04 -4.21
C ASN A 293 4.23 2.46 -3.67
N ASN A 294 5.15 1.49 -3.57
CA ASN A 294 6.53 1.69 -3.16
C ASN A 294 7.46 0.67 -3.85
N MET A 295 8.77 0.84 -3.71
CA MET A 295 9.80 0.03 -4.37
C MET A 295 10.19 -1.24 -3.60
N PHE A 296 9.39 -1.65 -2.60
CA PHE A 296 9.51 -2.93 -1.90
C PHE A 296 8.43 -3.93 -2.34
N CYS A 297 7.51 -3.52 -3.21
CA CYS A 297 6.43 -4.37 -3.71
C CYS A 297 6.90 -5.32 -4.82
N LYS A 298 6.54 -6.60 -4.69
CA LYS A 298 6.87 -7.67 -5.65
C LYS A 298 5.69 -7.96 -6.58
N TYR A 299 5.95 -8.30 -7.84
CA TYR A 299 4.93 -8.87 -8.73
C TYR A 299 4.74 -10.37 -8.52
N GLU A 300 3.49 -10.79 -8.35
CA GLU A 300 3.13 -12.20 -8.23
C GLU A 300 2.81 -12.82 -9.59
N ILE A 301 3.79 -13.53 -10.12
CA ILE A 301 3.78 -14.09 -11.47
C ILE A 301 2.60 -15.05 -11.76
N GLN A 302 2.07 -15.73 -10.74
CA GLN A 302 0.93 -16.64 -10.87
C GLN A 302 -0.42 -15.93 -10.73
N TRP A 303 -0.45 -14.83 -9.96
CA TRP A 303 -1.68 -14.11 -9.61
C TRP A 303 -1.92 -12.88 -10.47
N HIS A 304 -0.95 -12.52 -11.32
CA HIS A 304 -1.06 -11.43 -12.30
C HIS A 304 -1.35 -10.07 -11.67
N LYS A 305 -0.72 -9.82 -10.51
CA LYS A 305 -0.92 -8.62 -9.70
C LYS A 305 0.27 -8.40 -8.78
N ILE A 306 0.39 -7.18 -8.28
CA ILE A 306 1.36 -6.83 -7.25
C ILE A 306 0.99 -7.39 -5.86
N SER A 307 2.01 -7.75 -5.08
CA SER A 307 1.93 -8.04 -3.65
C SER A 307 2.05 -6.78 -2.83
N LEU A 308 1.37 -6.78 -1.69
CA LEU A 308 1.47 -5.71 -0.70
C LEU A 308 2.83 -5.77 -0.01
N PHE A 309 3.38 -4.62 0.34
CA PHE A 309 4.68 -4.51 0.99
C PHE A 309 4.69 -5.27 2.31
N PHE A 310 3.68 -5.08 3.16
CA PHE A 310 3.60 -5.76 4.46
C PHE A 310 2.86 -7.09 4.43
N GLY A 311 2.72 -7.74 3.26
CA GLY A 311 2.16 -9.10 3.17
C GLY A 311 2.96 -10.18 3.91
N LEU A 312 4.21 -9.89 4.30
CA LEU A 312 5.07 -10.75 5.13
C LEU A 312 5.34 -10.15 6.52
N HIS A 313 4.61 -9.10 6.94
CA HIS A 313 4.79 -8.40 8.22
C HIS A 313 6.23 -7.96 8.50
N ALA A 314 6.92 -7.45 7.47
CA ALA A 314 8.36 -7.23 7.48
C ALA A 314 8.76 -6.14 6.48
N TYR A 315 9.78 -5.35 6.79
CA TYR A 315 10.43 -4.51 5.79
C TYR A 315 11.41 -5.35 4.98
N HIS A 316 10.93 -5.99 3.91
CA HIS A 316 11.73 -6.90 3.10
C HIS A 316 12.22 -6.24 1.79
N PRO A 317 13.49 -5.78 1.69
CA PRO A 317 14.01 -5.25 0.44
C PRO A 317 14.06 -6.33 -0.63
N ILE A 318 13.48 -6.06 -1.79
CA ILE A 318 13.44 -7.00 -2.93
C ILE A 318 14.42 -6.59 -4.02
N GLU A 319 14.93 -7.55 -4.78
CA GLU A 319 15.86 -7.32 -5.89
C GLU A 319 15.17 -6.89 -7.19
N ARG A 320 13.88 -7.24 -7.35
CA ARG A 320 13.07 -6.88 -8.52
C ARG A 320 11.82 -6.08 -8.13
N PRO A 321 11.96 -4.79 -7.77
CA PRO A 321 10.82 -3.94 -7.45
C PRO A 321 9.80 -3.88 -8.58
N THR A 322 8.54 -3.83 -8.19
CA THR A 322 7.42 -3.55 -9.08
C THR A 322 6.81 -2.24 -8.66
N GLU A 323 6.86 -1.25 -9.53
CA GLU A 323 6.16 0.01 -9.33
C GLU A 323 4.72 -0.15 -9.84
N ASN A 324 3.76 0.24 -9.02
CA ASN A 324 2.35 0.25 -9.34
C ASN A 324 1.89 1.60 -9.89
N ASN A 325 0.78 1.61 -10.62
CA ASN A 325 0.10 2.83 -11.00
C ASN A 325 -0.62 3.45 -9.80
N ILE A 326 -0.18 4.64 -9.39
CA ILE A 326 -0.70 5.31 -8.19
C ILE A 326 -2.19 5.60 -8.29
N TRP A 327 -2.65 6.14 -9.42
CA TRP A 327 -4.07 6.47 -9.58
C TRP A 327 -4.88 5.19 -9.84
N GLY A 328 -4.45 4.42 -10.82
CA GLY A 328 -5.04 3.17 -11.27
C GLY A 328 -5.53 3.22 -12.71
N THR A 329 -5.73 2.03 -13.28
CA THR A 329 -6.26 1.78 -14.63
C THR A 329 -7.46 0.82 -14.53
N GLU A 330 -7.85 0.22 -15.65
CA GLU A 330 -8.87 -0.85 -15.70
C GLU A 330 -8.58 -1.97 -14.68
N TYR A 331 -7.32 -2.37 -14.59
CA TYR A 331 -6.85 -3.40 -13.67
C TYR A 331 -5.79 -2.81 -12.73
N GLY A 332 -5.50 -3.54 -11.66
CA GLY A 332 -4.54 -3.10 -10.67
C GLY A 332 -5.02 -3.49 -9.28
N ARG A 333 -4.08 -3.55 -8.35
CA ARG A 333 -4.38 -3.81 -6.94
C ARG A 333 -3.94 -2.60 -6.12
N CYS A 334 -4.79 -2.17 -5.19
CA CYS A 334 -4.43 -1.17 -4.18
C CYS A 334 -3.88 0.13 -4.80
N THR A 335 -4.44 0.53 -5.94
CA THR A 335 -4.28 1.88 -6.50
C THR A 335 -5.21 2.84 -5.75
N PHE A 336 -5.01 4.14 -5.87
CA PHE A 336 -5.85 5.11 -5.16
C PHE A 336 -7.34 4.95 -5.48
N ILE A 337 -7.72 4.71 -6.75
CA ILE A 337 -9.11 4.38 -7.13
C ILE A 337 -9.62 3.16 -6.32
N LYS A 338 -8.84 2.07 -6.26
CA LYS A 338 -9.27 0.83 -5.59
C LYS A 338 -9.36 0.97 -4.07
N CYS A 339 -8.49 1.77 -3.46
CA CYS A 339 -8.56 2.11 -2.04
C CYS A 339 -9.75 3.02 -1.74
N PHE A 340 -10.03 4.01 -2.58
CA PHE A 340 -11.24 4.83 -2.46
C PHE A 340 -12.52 3.98 -2.59
N GLU A 341 -12.61 3.12 -3.60
CA GLU A 341 -13.75 2.20 -3.77
C GLU A 341 -13.93 1.32 -2.52
N LYS A 342 -12.84 0.87 -1.89
CA LYS A 342 -12.87 0.11 -0.63
C LYS A 342 -13.44 0.95 0.52
N VAL A 343 -12.97 2.18 0.71
CA VAL A 343 -13.50 3.12 1.71
C VAL A 343 -14.99 3.36 1.47
N ARG A 344 -15.39 3.69 0.24
CA ARG A 344 -16.80 3.93 -0.13
C ARG A 344 -17.68 2.72 0.17
N ARG A 345 -17.25 1.50 -0.21
CA ARG A 345 -17.98 0.26 0.13
C ARG A 345 -18.11 0.05 1.64
N ALA A 346 -17.06 0.35 2.40
CA ALA A 346 -17.11 0.27 3.86
C ALA A 346 -18.13 1.26 4.43
N LYS A 347 -18.20 2.51 3.93
CA LYS A 347 -19.21 3.48 4.38
C LYS A 347 -20.64 3.08 3.99
N VAL A 348 -20.83 2.46 2.82
CA VAL A 348 -22.13 1.85 2.46
C VAL A 348 -22.51 0.74 3.44
N TYR A 349 -21.56 -0.13 3.79
CA TYR A 349 -21.77 -1.18 4.79
C TYR A 349 -22.12 -0.61 6.17
N CYS A 350 -21.48 0.50 6.58
CA CYS A 350 -21.79 1.15 7.86
C CYS A 350 -23.25 1.59 7.98
N LYS A 351 -23.85 2.06 6.88
CA LYS A 351 -25.25 2.50 6.84
C LYS A 351 -26.25 1.35 6.82
N LYS A 352 -25.88 0.25 6.18
CA LYS A 352 -26.74 -0.93 5.96
C LYS A 352 -25.92 -2.21 6.09
N PRO A 353 -25.52 -2.57 7.31
CA PRO A 353 -24.72 -3.76 7.53
C PRO A 353 -25.50 -5.02 7.15
N TYR A 354 -24.75 -6.09 6.92
CA TYR A 354 -25.31 -7.40 6.62
C TYR A 354 -24.39 -8.50 7.11
N GLU A 355 -24.99 -9.66 7.36
CA GLU A 355 -24.27 -10.90 7.64
C GLU A 355 -24.15 -11.78 6.42
N ARG A 356 -23.05 -12.54 6.33
CA ARG A 356 -22.87 -13.57 5.31
C ARG A 356 -23.19 -14.93 5.91
N LEU A 357 -24.36 -15.46 5.56
CA LEU A 357 -24.84 -16.74 6.06
C LEU A 357 -24.75 -17.81 4.97
N LEU A 358 -24.63 -19.06 5.39
CA LEU A 358 -24.74 -20.22 4.51
C LEU A 358 -26.20 -20.64 4.39
N ARG A 359 -26.64 -20.89 3.16
CA ARG A 359 -27.87 -21.62 2.89
C ARG A 359 -27.65 -23.11 3.12
N SER A 360 -28.75 -23.87 3.18
CA SER A 360 -28.73 -25.33 3.20
C SER A 360 -28.05 -25.95 1.97
N ASP A 361 -27.96 -25.23 0.85
CA ASP A 361 -27.26 -25.65 -0.39
C ASP A 361 -25.78 -25.23 -0.43
N ASN A 362 -25.18 -24.84 0.70
CA ASN A 362 -23.82 -24.31 0.84
C ASN A 362 -23.53 -23.00 0.07
N ARG A 363 -24.53 -22.35 -0.54
CA ARG A 363 -24.33 -21.02 -1.14
C ARG A 363 -24.41 -19.94 -0.07
N ARG A 364 -23.50 -18.96 -0.15
CA ARG A 364 -23.49 -17.81 0.77
C ARG A 364 -24.47 -16.73 0.29
N PHE A 365 -25.28 -16.21 1.20
CA PHE A 365 -26.15 -15.06 0.94
C PHE A 365 -25.92 -13.95 1.98
N SER A 366 -26.32 -12.73 1.63
CA SER A 366 -26.29 -11.60 2.57
C SER A 366 -27.65 -11.46 3.23
N LYS A 367 -27.68 -11.46 4.57
CA LYS A 367 -28.86 -11.18 5.37
C LYS A 367 -28.73 -9.78 5.95
N HIS A 368 -29.60 -8.89 5.50
CA HIS A 368 -29.72 -7.55 6.06
C HIS A 368 -30.60 -7.57 7.30
N THR A 369 -30.31 -6.66 8.21
CA THR A 369 -31.03 -6.41 9.46
C THR A 369 -31.58 -4.99 9.38
N ASP A 370 -32.88 -4.82 9.58
CA ASP A 370 -33.54 -3.54 9.24
C ASP A 370 -33.17 -2.38 10.18
N ASN A 371 -32.60 -2.68 11.36
CA ASN A 371 -32.35 -1.70 12.42
C ASN A 371 -30.87 -1.54 12.81
N GLU A 372 -29.95 -2.30 12.19
CA GLU A 372 -28.53 -2.21 12.53
C GLU A 372 -27.85 -1.11 11.71
N CYS A 373 -26.90 -0.43 12.32
CA CYS A 373 -26.06 0.58 11.69
C CYS A 373 -24.78 0.70 12.50
N ILE A 374 -23.66 1.01 11.85
CA ILE A 374 -22.35 1.17 12.51
C ILE A 374 -22.03 2.64 12.78
N GLU A 375 -22.62 3.57 12.01
CA GLU A 375 -22.26 4.98 12.10
C GLU A 375 -22.50 5.57 13.50
N ALA A 376 -21.52 6.30 14.04
CA ALA A 376 -21.55 6.80 15.41
C ALA A 376 -21.21 8.29 15.49
N ASN A 377 -21.73 8.92 16.55
CA ASN A 377 -21.35 10.27 16.95
C ASN A 377 -20.08 10.21 17.80
N ILE A 378 -18.98 10.83 17.34
CA ILE A 378 -17.76 10.93 18.14
C ILE A 378 -17.97 11.94 19.26
N VAL A 379 -17.69 11.51 20.49
CA VAL A 379 -17.80 12.34 21.70
C VAL A 379 -16.45 12.42 22.40
N GLN A 380 -16.26 13.45 23.24
CA GLN A 380 -14.98 13.68 23.92
C GLN A 380 -15.05 13.39 25.41
N ARG A 381 -16.24 13.31 25.99
CA ARG A 381 -16.44 13.05 27.42
C ARG A 381 -17.39 11.89 27.67
N PHE A 382 -17.20 11.22 28.80
CA PHE A 382 -18.07 10.15 29.24
C PHE A 382 -19.53 10.59 29.46
N ASP A 383 -19.77 11.79 29.94
CA ASP A 383 -21.14 12.32 30.11
C ASP A 383 -21.88 12.49 28.77
N GLU A 384 -21.16 12.86 27.71
CA GLU A 384 -21.71 12.97 26.36
C GLU A 384 -22.07 11.59 25.81
N LEU A 385 -21.19 10.60 26.04
CA LEU A 385 -21.43 9.19 25.68
C LEU A 385 -22.76 8.70 26.27
N LYS A 386 -23.03 8.99 27.56
CA LYS A 386 -24.30 8.61 28.22
C LYS A 386 -25.53 9.27 27.61
N ARG A 387 -25.42 10.51 27.14
CA ARG A 387 -26.56 11.30 26.64
C ARG A 387 -26.85 11.07 25.16
N ILE A 388 -25.81 10.94 24.36
CA ILE A 388 -25.92 10.88 22.89
C ILE A 388 -26.18 9.42 22.48
N ASN A 389 -27.14 9.23 21.58
CA ASN A 389 -27.43 7.91 21.02
C ASN A 389 -26.32 7.51 20.04
N ARG A 390 -25.93 6.23 20.09
CA ARG A 390 -24.92 5.64 19.19
C ARG A 390 -23.65 6.49 19.16
N ALA A 391 -23.09 6.67 20.35
CA ALA A 391 -21.92 7.50 20.58
C ALA A 391 -20.67 6.64 20.76
N ALA A 392 -19.52 7.18 20.35
CA ALA A 392 -18.22 6.57 20.48
C ALA A 392 -17.22 7.54 21.12
N LEU A 393 -16.62 7.13 22.24
CA LEU A 393 -15.55 7.85 22.92
C LEU A 393 -14.22 7.16 22.60
N LEU A 394 -13.45 7.71 21.65
CA LEU A 394 -12.18 7.14 21.21
C LEU A 394 -10.98 7.94 21.77
N ARG A 395 -10.01 7.26 22.38
CA ARG A 395 -8.76 7.83 22.90
C ARG A 395 -7.55 7.23 22.20
N CYS A 396 -6.64 8.11 21.79
CA CYS A 396 -5.29 7.71 21.38
C CYS A 396 -4.37 7.90 22.60
N ASP A 397 -4.31 6.92 23.49
CA ASP A 397 -3.66 7.03 24.80
C ASP A 397 -3.27 5.66 25.37
N THR A 398 -2.53 5.64 26.48
CA THR A 398 -2.31 4.43 27.26
C THR A 398 -3.59 3.97 27.95
N ALA A 399 -3.83 2.66 27.96
CA ALA A 399 -4.91 2.06 28.72
C ALA A 399 -4.57 1.86 30.22
N GLU A 400 -3.38 2.27 30.67
CA GLU A 400 -2.99 2.25 32.09
C GLU A 400 -3.77 3.27 32.93
N ASP A 401 -4.28 4.34 32.31
CA ASP A 401 -5.12 5.35 32.96
C ASP A 401 -6.54 5.36 32.37
N LEU A 402 -7.48 4.82 33.14
CA LEU A 402 -8.92 4.82 32.82
C LEU A 402 -9.73 5.81 33.67
N SER A 403 -9.07 6.75 34.36
CA SER A 403 -9.73 7.67 35.31
C SER A 403 -10.80 8.57 34.69
N PHE A 404 -10.79 8.72 33.37
CA PHE A 404 -11.85 9.43 32.62
C PHE A 404 -13.17 8.65 32.52
N ILE A 405 -13.18 7.38 32.94
CA ILE A 405 -14.35 6.50 33.02
C ILE A 405 -14.74 6.34 34.50
N PRO A 406 -15.95 6.75 34.91
CA PRO A 406 -16.44 6.53 36.27
C PRO A 406 -16.53 5.04 36.65
N ASP A 407 -16.39 4.74 37.94
CA ASP A 407 -16.56 3.37 38.44
C ASP A 407 -17.95 2.80 38.12
N LYS A 408 -17.99 1.48 37.83
CA LYS A 408 -19.23 0.70 37.62
C LYS A 408 -20.15 1.30 36.55
N SER A 409 -19.57 1.88 35.50
CA SER A 409 -20.30 2.66 34.50
C SER A 409 -20.32 2.06 33.09
N VAL A 410 -19.65 0.93 32.88
CA VAL A 410 -19.64 0.16 31.62
C VAL A 410 -20.29 -1.20 31.84
N ASP A 411 -20.96 -1.73 30.83
CA ASP A 411 -21.70 -3.00 30.90
C ASP A 411 -20.83 -4.21 30.51
N ALA A 412 -19.83 -3.99 29.65
CA ALA A 412 -18.89 -5.03 29.25
C ALA A 412 -17.51 -4.44 28.93
N VAL A 413 -16.47 -5.21 29.23
CA VAL A 413 -15.10 -4.96 28.77
C VAL A 413 -14.74 -6.10 27.82
N ILE A 414 -14.43 -5.76 26.56
CA ILE A 414 -14.00 -6.71 25.53
C ILE A 414 -12.58 -6.32 25.15
N THR A 415 -11.64 -7.26 25.24
CA THR A 415 -10.22 -6.95 25.08
C THR A 415 -9.51 -8.08 24.35
N ASP A 416 -8.67 -7.72 23.40
CA ASP A 416 -7.71 -8.61 22.73
C ASP A 416 -6.35 -7.90 22.66
N PRO A 417 -5.52 -8.00 23.72
CA PRO A 417 -4.27 -7.23 23.80
C PRO A 417 -3.29 -7.62 22.69
N PRO A 418 -2.34 -6.73 22.33
CA PRO A 418 -1.42 -6.97 21.23
C PRO A 418 -0.58 -8.24 21.43
N TYR A 419 -0.27 -8.91 20.32
CA TYR A 419 0.54 -10.14 20.28
C TYR A 419 2.03 -9.92 20.59
N PHE A 420 2.38 -9.33 21.75
CA PHE A 420 3.75 -9.13 22.27
C PHE A 420 4.84 -9.05 21.17
N ASP A 421 5.80 -9.98 21.15
CA ASP A 421 6.94 -10.01 20.23
C ASP A 421 6.65 -10.68 18.88
N ASN A 422 5.41 -11.11 18.61
CA ASN A 422 5.09 -11.87 17.40
C ASN A 422 4.99 -10.97 16.15
N ILE A 423 4.48 -9.73 16.29
CA ILE A 423 4.32 -8.78 15.20
C ILE A 423 4.66 -7.37 15.69
N GLN A 424 5.58 -6.71 14.98
CA GLN A 424 6.09 -5.37 15.31
C GLN A 424 5.14 -4.28 14.80
N TYR A 425 3.89 -4.26 15.26
CA TYR A 425 2.84 -3.38 14.72
C TYR A 425 3.24 -1.90 14.67
N SER A 426 3.92 -1.39 15.71
CA SER A 426 4.39 -0.01 15.74
C SER A 426 5.38 0.28 14.61
N GLU A 427 6.37 -0.60 14.42
CA GLU A 427 7.39 -0.41 13.37
C GLU A 427 6.78 -0.46 11.97
N LEU A 428 5.82 -1.35 11.74
CA LEU A 428 5.10 -1.44 10.45
C LEU A 428 4.23 -0.20 10.23
N ALA A 429 3.55 0.28 11.28
CA ALA A 429 2.70 1.47 11.24
C ALA A 429 3.48 2.75 10.92
N ASP A 430 4.76 2.86 11.32
CA ASP A 430 5.61 4.03 11.04
C ASP A 430 5.58 4.43 9.56
N PHE A 431 5.61 3.45 8.65
CA PHE A 431 5.60 3.68 7.21
C PHE A 431 4.39 4.50 6.76
N PHE A 432 3.21 4.22 7.34
CA PHE A 432 1.97 4.95 7.06
C PHE A 432 1.89 6.25 7.88
N TYR A 433 2.32 6.17 9.14
CA TYR A 433 2.29 7.28 10.09
C TYR A 433 3.02 8.51 9.55
N VAL A 434 4.23 8.35 9.02
CA VAL A 434 5.03 9.50 8.56
C VAL A 434 4.38 10.26 7.41
N TRP A 435 3.56 9.59 6.59
CA TRP A 435 2.80 10.22 5.52
C TRP A 435 1.53 10.90 6.07
N LEU A 436 0.74 10.19 6.88
CA LEU A 436 -0.47 10.73 7.49
C LEU A 436 -0.18 11.95 8.39
N ARG A 437 0.95 11.92 9.10
CA ARG A 437 1.47 13.01 9.92
C ARG A 437 1.52 14.34 9.18
N ILE A 438 1.87 14.35 7.89
CA ILE A 438 1.93 15.57 7.08
C ILE A 438 0.57 16.29 7.07
N GLY A 439 -0.53 15.53 7.00
CA GLY A 439 -1.90 16.05 6.97
C GLY A 439 -2.57 16.22 8.34
N LEU A 440 -2.12 15.47 9.35
CA LEU A 440 -2.86 15.30 10.62
C LEU A 440 -2.21 15.96 11.84
N LYS A 441 -0.92 16.28 11.81
CA LYS A 441 -0.19 16.80 12.99
C LYS A 441 -0.77 18.09 13.61
N ASN A 442 -1.43 18.92 12.82
CA ASN A 442 -2.04 20.17 13.29
C ASN A 442 -3.47 19.98 13.80
N LEU A 443 -4.07 18.81 13.57
CA LEU A 443 -5.44 18.46 13.97
C LEU A 443 -5.45 17.57 15.21
N TYR A 444 -4.44 16.71 15.34
CA TYR A 444 -4.40 15.66 16.35
C TYR A 444 -3.01 15.60 17.02
N PRO A 445 -2.91 15.80 18.35
CA PRO A 445 -1.63 15.87 19.06
C PRO A 445 -0.74 14.63 18.92
N TRP A 446 -1.32 13.44 18.85
CA TRP A 446 -0.59 12.17 18.69
C TRP A 446 0.00 11.95 17.28
N PHE A 447 -0.25 12.87 16.33
CA PHE A 447 0.50 12.97 15.08
C PHE A 447 1.65 14.00 15.16
N ASN A 448 1.90 14.58 16.32
CA ASN A 448 3.10 15.37 16.61
C ASN A 448 4.21 14.44 17.17
N PRO A 449 5.49 14.70 16.89
CA PRO A 449 6.60 13.85 17.29
C PRO A 449 6.95 14.02 18.77
#